data_AF-A0A258XGS8-F1
#
_entry.id   AF-A0A258XGS8-F1
#
_cell.length_a   1.000
_cell.length_b   1.000
_cell.length_c   1.000
_cell.angle_alpha   90.00
_cell.angle_beta   90.00
_cell.angle_gamma   90.00
#
_symmetry.space_group_name_H-M   'P 1'
#
loop_
_entity.id
_entity.type
_entity.pdbx_description
1 polymer ?
#
loop_
_entity_poly.entity_id
_entity_poly.type
_entity_poly.pdbx_seq_one_letter_code
_entity_poly.pdbx_strand_id
1 'polypeptide(L)'
;MSGPVLASAVDLSSEQAQARAAHNRALAQELRARVSKAALGGDERSRERHVSRGKLLPRDRVERLLDPGSPFLEIGQLAANGMYGDEVPGAGIIAGI
;
A
#
# COMPACT_ATOMS: atom_id res chain seq x y z
N MET A 1 34.78 -0.36 -5.99
CA MET A 1 33.95 0.39 -6.95
C MET A 1 33.87 1.83 -6.48
N SER A 2 34.64 2.75 -7.08
CA SER A 2 34.62 4.19 -6.76
C SER A 2 33.92 4.92 -7.90
N GLY A 3 32.60 5.04 -7.82
CA GLY A 3 31.83 5.89 -8.72
C GLY A 3 31.93 7.37 -8.31
N PRO A 4 31.59 8.31 -9.21
CA PRO A 4 31.54 9.73 -8.86
C PRO A 4 30.44 9.97 -7.81
N VAL A 5 30.77 10.79 -6.80
CA VAL A 5 29.83 11.20 -5.75
C VAL A 5 28.97 12.35 -6.27
N LEU A 6 27.65 12.22 -6.16
CA LEU A 6 26.72 13.32 -6.44
C LEU A 6 26.59 14.22 -5.21
N ALA A 7 27.03 15.47 -5.33
CA ALA A 7 26.80 16.48 -4.31
C ALA A 7 25.37 17.03 -4.40
N SER A 8 24.62 16.95 -3.31
CA SER A 8 23.31 17.60 -3.21
C SER A 8 23.48 19.08 -2.85
N ALA A 9 22.79 19.96 -3.57
CA ALA A 9 22.70 21.39 -3.24
C ALA A 9 21.50 21.70 -2.32
N VAL A 10 20.76 20.69 -1.87
CA VAL A 10 19.56 20.89 -1.04
C VAL A 10 19.97 21.16 0.40
N ASP A 11 19.62 22.34 0.91
CA ASP A 11 19.67 22.65 2.35
C ASP A 11 18.38 22.17 3.04
N LEU A 12 18.51 21.10 3.84
CA LEU A 12 17.41 20.51 4.60
C LEU A 12 16.91 21.38 5.76
N SER A 13 17.70 22.36 6.20
CA SER A 13 17.32 23.29 7.25
C SER A 13 16.50 24.47 6.74
N SER A 14 16.49 24.72 5.44
CA SER A 14 15.72 25.79 4.82
C SER A 14 14.20 25.61 5.03
N GLU A 15 13.48 26.71 5.21
CA GLU A 15 12.03 26.70 5.40
C GLU A 15 11.30 26.03 4.23
N GLN A 16 11.78 26.26 3.00
CA GLN A 16 11.19 25.66 1.81
C GLN A 16 11.36 24.13 1.79
N ALA A 17 12.53 23.60 2.19
CA ALA A 17 12.74 22.16 2.29
C ALA A 17 11.85 21.54 3.38
N GLN A 18 11.72 22.20 4.53
CA GLN A 18 10.86 21.76 5.62
C GLN A 18 9.38 21.75 5.21
N ALA A 19 8.90 22.80 4.54
CA ALA A 19 7.54 22.90 4.05
C ALA A 19 7.21 21.80 3.02
N ARG A 20 8.11 21.55 2.06
CA ARG A 20 7.97 20.45 1.08
C ARG A 20 7.98 19.08 1.76
N ALA A 21 8.86 18.89 2.74
CA ALA A 21 8.94 17.63 3.48
C ALA A 21 7.65 17.38 4.28
N ALA A 22 7.09 18.40 4.93
CA ALA A 22 5.82 18.30 5.64
C ALA A 22 4.66 17.96 4.68
N HIS A 23 4.55 18.68 3.57
CA HIS A 23 3.52 18.44 2.55
C HIS A 23 3.59 17.01 1.98
N ASN A 24 4.76 16.57 1.53
CA ASN A 24 4.92 15.24 0.94
C ASN A 24 4.72 14.12 1.97
N ARG A 25 5.08 14.33 3.24
CA ARG A 25 4.78 13.37 4.32
C ARG A 25 3.28 13.24 4.54
N ALA A 26 2.53 14.34 4.49
CA ALA A 26 1.07 14.31 4.61
C ALA A 26 0.43 13.52 3.47
N LEU A 27 0.85 13.75 2.22
CA LEU A 27 0.40 12.96 1.06
C LEU A 27 0.73 11.47 1.20
N ALA A 28 1.95 11.15 1.66
CA ALA A 28 2.35 9.76 1.88
C ALA A 28 1.54 9.09 3.00
N GLN A 29 1.18 9.81 4.06
CA GLN A 29 0.29 9.32 5.12
C GLN A 29 -1.11 9.05 4.59
N GLU A 30 -1.67 9.98 3.80
CA GLU A 30 -2.98 9.80 3.17
C GLU A 30 -3.00 8.58 2.24
N LEU A 31 -1.98 8.43 1.39
CA LEU A 31 -1.81 7.27 0.52
C LEU A 31 -1.80 5.97 1.34
N ARG A 32 -0.99 5.90 2.41
CA ARG A 32 -0.91 4.72 3.28
C ARG A 32 -2.24 4.41 3.97
N ALA A 33 -2.98 5.43 4.40
CA ALA A 33 -4.30 5.25 5.00
C ALA A 33 -5.31 4.66 4.00
N ARG A 34 -5.33 5.17 2.77
CA ARG A 34 -6.18 4.63 1.68
C ARG A 34 -5.80 3.19 1.34
N VAL A 35 -4.50 2.89 1.19
CA VAL A 35 -4.00 1.52 0.94
C VAL A 35 -4.38 0.60 2.09
N SER A 36 -4.22 1.02 3.35
CA SER A 36 -4.61 0.22 4.51
C SER A 36 -6.11 -0.09 4.53
N LYS A 37 -6.96 0.87 4.16
CA LYS A 37 -8.40 0.65 4.02
C LYS A 37 -8.72 -0.34 2.90
N ALA A 38 -8.13 -0.16 1.72
CA ALA A 38 -8.32 -1.06 0.58
C ALA A 38 -7.79 -2.47 0.87
N ALA A 39 -6.73 -2.59 1.66
CA ALA A 39 -6.13 -3.86 2.03
C ALA A 39 -7.07 -4.75 2.87
N LEU A 40 -8.04 -4.18 3.58
CA LEU A 40 -9.08 -4.95 4.27
C LEU A 40 -9.92 -5.77 3.28
N GLY A 41 -10.05 -5.34 2.01
CA GLY A 41 -10.93 -5.94 1.03
C GLY A 41 -12.39 -5.52 1.26
N GLY A 42 -13.33 -6.42 0.97
CA GLY A 42 -14.77 -6.15 1.12
C GLY A 42 -15.20 -5.87 2.56
N ASP A 43 -16.51 -5.64 2.76
CA ASP A 43 -17.07 -5.34 4.07
C ASP A 43 -16.76 -6.39 5.15
N GLU A 44 -16.85 -5.98 6.41
CA GLU A 44 -16.53 -6.84 7.56
C GLU A 44 -17.35 -8.13 7.57
N ARG A 45 -18.67 -8.02 7.33
CA ARG A 45 -19.59 -9.15 7.27
C ARG A 45 -19.17 -10.19 6.24
N SER A 46 -18.67 -9.76 5.08
CA SER A 46 -18.22 -10.65 4.00
C SER A 46 -16.91 -11.32 4.35
N ARG A 47 -15.99 -10.61 5.03
CA ARG A 47 -14.75 -11.21 5.55
C ARG A 47 -15.04 -12.27 6.61
N GLU A 48 -15.89 -11.95 7.58
CA GLU A 48 -16.32 -12.90 8.62
C GLU A 48 -16.97 -14.14 8.02
N ARG A 49 -17.89 -13.96 7.06
CA ARG A 49 -18.54 -15.07 6.35
C ARG A 49 -17.57 -15.93 5.56
N HIS A 50 -16.50 -15.33 5.02
CA HIS A 50 -15.47 -16.07 4.30
C HIS A 50 -14.61 -16.89 5.26
N VAL A 51 -14.20 -16.30 6.38
CA VAL A 51 -13.42 -16.96 7.43
C VAL A 51 -14.23 -18.05 8.14
N SER A 52 -15.52 -17.84 8.42
CA SER A 52 -16.40 -18.82 9.07
C SER A 52 -16.58 -20.12 8.27
N ARG A 53 -16.24 -20.10 6.97
CA ARG A 53 -16.18 -21.28 6.10
C ARG A 53 -14.84 -22.02 6.19
N GLY A 54 -13.97 -21.68 7.15
CA GLY A 54 -12.64 -22.25 7.30
C GLY A 54 -11.63 -21.82 6.23
N LYS A 55 -11.91 -20.72 5.51
CA LYS A 55 -11.08 -20.23 4.40
C LYS A 55 -10.20 -19.07 4.87
N LEU A 56 -8.95 -19.07 4.43
CA LEU A 56 -8.05 -17.92 4.56
C LEU A 56 -8.53 -16.74 3.70
N LEU A 57 -8.33 -15.51 4.18
CA LEU A 57 -8.54 -14.32 3.36
C LEU A 57 -7.52 -14.29 2.21
N PRO A 58 -7.82 -13.64 1.08
CA PRO A 58 -6.91 -13.59 -0.06
C PRO A 58 -5.49 -13.09 0.29
N ARG A 59 -5.36 -12.05 1.13
CA ARG A 59 -4.03 -11.54 1.55
C ARG A 59 -3.26 -12.54 2.41
N ASP A 60 -3.94 -13.21 3.35
CA ASP A 60 -3.32 -14.26 4.16
C ASP A 60 -2.79 -15.42 3.30
N ARG A 61 -3.45 -15.70 2.16
CA ARG A 61 -2.98 -16.72 1.21
C ARG A 61 -1.70 -16.29 0.51
N VAL A 62 -1.61 -15.03 0.10
CA VAL A 62 -0.40 -14.47 -0.52
C VAL A 62 0.74 -14.50 0.49
N GLU A 63 0.51 -14.01 1.71
CA GLU A 63 1.53 -13.99 2.77
C GLU A 63 2.06 -15.40 3.09
N ARG A 64 1.18 -16.40 3.16
CA ARG A 64 1.59 -17.80 3.40
C ARG A 64 2.20 -18.51 2.20
N LEU A 65 2.00 -17.99 0.99
CA LEU A 65 2.59 -18.54 -0.23
C LEU A 65 4.03 -18.06 -0.43
N LEU A 66 4.32 -16.84 0.01
CA LEU A 66 5.65 -16.23 -0.11
C LEU A 66 6.65 -16.91 0.82
N ASP A 67 7.91 -16.97 0.37
CA ASP A 67 9.00 -17.42 1.22
C ASP A 67 9.18 -16.47 2.42
N PRO A 68 9.47 -16.98 3.63
CA PRO A 68 9.62 -16.15 4.82
C PRO A 68 10.68 -15.06 4.63
N GLY A 69 10.27 -13.79 4.82
CA GLY A 69 11.14 -12.63 4.69
C GLY A 69 11.32 -12.12 3.26
N SER A 70 10.73 -12.77 2.25
CA SER A 70 10.75 -12.24 0.89
C SER A 70 9.94 -10.95 0.79
N PRO A 71 10.45 -9.92 0.10
CA PRO A 71 9.66 -8.73 -0.21
C PRO A 71 8.53 -9.09 -1.17
N PHE A 72 7.42 -8.35 -1.09
CA PHE A 72 6.33 -8.43 -2.04
C PHE A 72 5.99 -7.03 -2.55
N LEU A 73 6.13 -6.81 -3.86
CA LEU A 73 5.77 -5.57 -4.52
C LEU A 73 4.37 -5.69 -5.11
N GLU A 74 3.37 -5.23 -4.37
CA GLU A 74 1.98 -5.27 -4.81
C GLU A 74 1.71 -4.25 -5.94
N ILE A 75 0.94 -4.69 -6.95
CA ILE A 75 0.58 -3.91 -8.13
C ILE A 75 -0.91 -3.59 -8.06
N GLY A 76 -1.27 -2.31 -8.21
CA GLY A 76 -2.67 -1.90 -8.32
C GLY A 76 -3.44 -1.89 -6.98
N GLN A 77 -2.77 -1.61 -5.86
CA GLN A 77 -3.38 -1.54 -4.51
C GLN A 77 -4.65 -0.66 -4.43
N LEU A 78 -4.71 0.38 -5.25
CA LEU A 78 -5.83 1.32 -5.34
C LEU A 78 -6.54 1.24 -6.71
N ALA A 79 -6.43 0.13 -7.43
CA ALA A 79 -7.22 -0.09 -8.64
C ALA A 79 -8.73 -0.01 -8.30
N ALA A 80 -9.48 0.68 -9.15
CA ALA A 80 -10.90 1.02 -8.95
C ALA A 80 -11.21 1.88 -7.70
N ASN A 81 -10.22 2.53 -7.07
CA ASN A 81 -10.46 3.45 -5.96
C ASN A 81 -11.29 4.67 -6.40
N GLY A 82 -12.37 4.98 -5.67
CA GLY A 82 -13.32 6.03 -6.01
C GLY A 82 -14.30 5.64 -7.12
N MET A 83 -14.24 4.40 -7.60
CA MET A 83 -15.17 3.85 -8.61
C MET A 83 -16.16 2.91 -7.93
N TYR A 84 -17.33 2.74 -8.55
CA TYR A 84 -18.35 1.76 -8.12
C TYR A 84 -18.73 1.88 -6.62
N GLY A 85 -18.81 3.10 -6.08
CA GLY A 85 -19.16 3.32 -4.68
C GLY A 85 -18.11 2.82 -3.66
N ASP A 86 -16.86 2.63 -4.07
CA ASP A 86 -15.77 2.04 -3.27
C ASP A 86 -16.02 0.59 -2.82
N GLU A 87 -16.93 -0.12 -3.51
CA GLU A 87 -17.30 -1.50 -3.17
C GLU A 87 -16.32 -2.56 -3.68
N VAL A 88 -15.36 -2.16 -4.54
CA VAL A 88 -14.43 -3.09 -5.21
C VAL A 88 -12.95 -2.70 -4.96
N PRO A 89 -12.43 -2.84 -3.72
CA PRO A 89 -11.03 -2.51 -3.42
C PRO A 89 -10.04 -3.31 -4.27
N GLY A 90 -9.03 -2.63 -4.83
CA GLY A 90 -8.00 -3.26 -5.67
C GLY A 90 -8.55 -3.94 -6.92
N ALA A 91 -9.72 -3.50 -7.42
CA ALA A 91 -10.47 -4.17 -8.48
C ALA A 91 -10.75 -5.66 -8.21
N GLY A 92 -10.79 -6.07 -6.94
CA GLY A 92 -11.08 -7.44 -6.52
C GLY A 92 -9.91 -8.42 -6.68
N ILE A 93 -8.70 -7.95 -7.00
CA ILE A 93 -7.52 -8.79 -7.22
C ILE A 93 -6.35 -8.28 -6.38
N ILE A 94 -5.53 -9.22 -5.90
CA ILE A 94 -4.22 -8.92 -5.31
C ILE A 94 -3.17 -9.56 -6.21
N ALA A 95 -2.27 -8.75 -6.74
CA ALA A 95 -1.19 -9.18 -7.62
C ALA A 95 0.11 -8.48 -7.24
N GLY A 96 1.25 -9.12 -7.50
CA GLY A 96 2.56 -8.56 -7.20
C GLY A 96 3.69 -9.49 -7.58
N ILE A 97 4.91 -9.03 -7.33
CA ILE A 97 6.18 -9.72 -7.57
C ILE A 97 6.86 -9.97 -6.23
#